data_AF-A0A3B9VNQ7-F1
#
_entry.id   AF-A0A3B9VNQ7-F1
#
_cell.length_a   1.000
_cell.length_b   1.000
_cell.length_c   1.000
_cell.angle_alpha   90.00
_cell.angle_beta   90.00
_cell.angle_gamma   90.00
#
_symmetry.space_group_name_H-M   'P 1'
#
loop_
_entity.id
_entity.type
_entity.pdbx_description
1 polymer ?
#
loop_
_entity_poly.entity_id
_entity_poly.type
_entity_poly.pdbx_seq_one_letter_code
_entity_poly.pdbx_strand_id
1 'polypeptide(L)'
;MNQNDFLIFLDRALDKMLLIVEELGDNLANREPDLPNANSPYGILTHCIGVVDYWMGNLVGNRGIKRDRPAEFAARGTAAEIRIRVEAVKLRLREDVAMVDGPADTNEPLAGYNPAGGPDNWTQGAAMIHTYEELAQHLGHMDITRDLLLRDSSK
;
A
#
# COMPACT_ATOMS: atom_id res chain seq x y z
N MET A 1 12.63 -16.56 -4.73
CA MET A 1 11.41 -16.24 -3.95
C MET A 1 10.25 -16.85 -4.71
N ASN A 2 9.40 -17.65 -4.07
CA ASN A 2 8.20 -18.13 -4.74
C ASN A 2 7.25 -16.94 -4.90
N GLN A 3 6.75 -16.68 -6.11
CA GLN A 3 5.76 -15.62 -6.37
C GLN A 3 4.51 -15.79 -5.50
N ASN A 4 4.18 -17.02 -5.12
CA ASN A 4 3.08 -17.29 -4.19
C ASN A 4 3.36 -16.77 -2.77
N ASP A 5 4.60 -16.81 -2.29
CA ASP A 5 4.95 -16.29 -0.96
C ASP A 5 4.73 -14.77 -0.90
N PHE A 6 5.12 -14.07 -1.96
CA PHE A 6 4.91 -12.63 -2.10
C PHE A 6 3.43 -12.26 -2.03
N LEU A 7 2.58 -12.97 -2.79
CA LEU A 7 1.13 -12.76 -2.76
C LEU A 7 0.53 -13.03 -1.38
N ILE A 8 0.96 -14.11 -0.69
CA ILE A 8 0.48 -14.43 0.66
C ILE A 8 0.74 -13.28 1.63
N PHE A 9 1.94 -12.70 1.60
CA PHE A 9 2.29 -11.64 2.54
C PHE A 9 1.61 -10.30 2.22
N LEU A 10 1.42 -9.98 0.93
CA LEU A 10 0.67 -8.80 0.50
C LEU A 10 -0.82 -8.91 0.80
N ASP A 11 -1.44 -10.06 0.51
CA ASP A 11 -2.84 -10.34 0.87
C ASP A 11 -3.01 -10.17 2.39
N ARG A 12 -2.11 -10.78 3.18
CA ARG A 12 -2.13 -10.64 4.65
C ARG A 12 -1.98 -9.19 5.11
N ALA A 13 -1.11 -8.40 4.50
CA ALA A 13 -0.92 -7.00 4.89
C ALA A 13 -2.16 -6.16 4.58
N LEU A 14 -2.68 -6.26 3.35
CA LEU A 14 -3.88 -5.55 2.91
C LEU A 14 -5.12 -5.95 3.72
N ASP A 15 -5.31 -7.24 3.99
CA ASP A 15 -6.45 -7.75 4.76
C ASP A 15 -6.41 -7.26 6.20
N LYS A 16 -5.23 -7.20 6.82
CA LYS A 16 -5.06 -6.65 8.17
C LYS A 16 -5.32 -5.14 8.22
N MET A 17 -4.80 -4.39 7.25
CA MET A 17 -5.08 -2.95 7.16
C MET A 17 -6.59 -2.69 6.97
N LEU A 18 -7.24 -3.47 6.11
CA LEU A 18 -8.68 -3.37 5.89
C LEU A 18 -9.46 -3.69 7.16
N LEU A 19 -9.09 -4.76 7.87
CA LEU A 19 -9.69 -5.10 9.16
C LEU A 19 -9.58 -3.94 10.16
N ILE A 20 -8.43 -3.26 10.23
CA ILE A 20 -8.27 -2.09 11.11
C ILE A 20 -9.27 -0.97 10.74
N VAL A 21 -9.44 -0.67 9.44
CA VAL A 21 -10.44 0.33 9.01
C VAL A 21 -11.86 -0.09 9.41
N GLU A 22 -12.18 -1.38 9.28
CA GLU A 22 -13.50 -1.91 9.60
C GLU A 22 -13.80 -1.90 11.10
N GLU A 23 -12.82 -2.25 11.93
CA GLU A 23 -12.93 -2.25 13.39
C GLU A 23 -13.07 -0.83 13.95
N LEU A 24 -12.34 0.13 13.39
CA LEU A 24 -12.43 1.55 13.78
C LEU A 24 -13.72 2.20 13.28
N GLY A 25 -14.30 1.66 12.20
CA GLY A 25 -15.47 2.21 11.53
C GLY A 25 -15.20 3.55 10.83
N ASP A 26 -16.18 4.01 10.07
CA ASP A 26 -16.04 5.17 9.17
C ASP A 26 -15.65 6.47 9.89
N ASN A 27 -15.93 6.62 11.18
CA ASN A 27 -15.55 7.84 11.89
C ASN A 27 -14.07 7.82 12.30
N LEU A 28 -13.64 6.83 13.09
CA LEU A 28 -12.27 6.81 13.62
C LEU A 28 -11.25 6.49 12.54
N ALA A 29 -11.57 5.65 11.54
CA ALA A 29 -10.64 5.32 10.46
C ALA A 29 -10.22 6.53 9.62
N ASN A 30 -11.00 7.61 9.64
CA ASN A 30 -10.75 8.86 8.92
C ASN A 30 -10.04 9.93 9.75
N ARG A 31 -9.71 9.65 11.02
CA ARG A 31 -9.05 10.60 11.91
C ARG A 31 -7.56 10.33 12.02
N GLU A 32 -6.78 11.40 12.09
CA GLU A 32 -5.43 11.37 12.59
C GLU A 32 -5.43 11.23 14.13
N PRO A 33 -4.52 10.43 14.71
CA PRO A 33 -4.31 10.42 16.16
C PRO A 33 -3.68 11.76 16.62
N ASP A 34 -3.74 12.05 17.92
CA ASP A 34 -3.08 13.23 18.51
C ASP A 34 -1.55 13.03 18.57
N LEU A 35 -0.94 13.01 17.39
CA LEU A 35 0.48 12.88 17.14
C LEU A 35 0.83 13.74 15.91
N PRO A 36 1.78 14.69 16.02
CA PRO A 36 2.14 15.55 14.89
C PRO A 36 2.54 14.74 13.65
N ASN A 37 1.99 15.13 12.50
CA ASN A 37 2.23 14.52 11.18
C ASN A 37 1.77 13.06 11.04
N ALA A 38 0.95 12.54 11.97
CA ALA A 38 0.34 11.23 11.80
C ALA A 38 -0.71 11.24 10.69
N ASN A 39 -0.92 10.09 10.07
CA ASN A 39 -1.92 9.89 9.02
C ASN A 39 -3.09 9.08 9.58
N SER A 40 -4.27 9.25 8.96
CA SER A 40 -5.42 8.43 9.27
C SER A 40 -5.25 6.98 8.75
N PRO A 41 -5.88 5.97 9.39
CA PRO A 41 -5.92 4.60 8.88
C PRO A 41 -6.41 4.52 7.43
N TYR A 42 -7.47 5.25 7.07
CA TYR A 42 -8.01 5.28 5.71
C TYR A 42 -7.01 5.86 4.70
N GLY A 43 -6.28 6.92 5.08
CA GLY A 43 -5.21 7.50 4.28
C GLY A 43 -4.03 6.53 4.08
N ILE A 44 -3.61 5.83 5.15
CA ILE A 44 -2.54 4.82 5.07
C ILE A 44 -2.93 3.67 4.14
N LEU A 45 -4.13 3.11 4.25
CA LEU A 45 -4.56 2.02 3.36
C LEU A 45 -4.72 2.51 1.92
N THR A 46 -5.23 3.73 1.70
CA THR A 46 -5.27 4.33 0.36
C THR A 46 -3.87 4.47 -0.24
N HIS A 47 -2.90 4.89 0.56
CA HIS A 47 -1.50 4.96 0.16
C HIS A 47 -0.94 3.59 -0.24
N CYS A 48 -1.19 2.55 0.55
CA CYS A 48 -0.74 1.19 0.24
C CYS A 48 -1.35 0.64 -1.05
N ILE A 49 -2.61 0.95 -1.35
CA ILE A 49 -3.22 0.63 -2.65
C ILE A 49 -2.45 1.33 -3.79
N GLY A 50 -2.14 2.63 -3.61
CA GLY A 50 -1.34 3.41 -4.57
C GLY A 50 0.09 2.87 -4.75
N VAL A 51 0.71 2.35 -3.69
CA VAL A 51 2.01 1.66 -3.76
C VAL A 51 1.90 0.42 -4.66
N VAL A 52 0.91 -0.45 -4.44
CA VAL A 52 0.74 -1.66 -5.26
C VAL A 52 0.43 -1.31 -6.72
N ASP A 53 -0.51 -0.40 -6.94
CA ASP A 53 -0.90 0.03 -8.29
C ASP A 53 0.28 0.65 -9.07
N TYR A 54 1.15 1.42 -8.40
CA TYR A 54 2.33 2.00 -9.06
C TYR A 54 3.44 0.96 -9.29
N TRP A 55 3.91 0.30 -8.25
CA TRP A 55 5.09 -0.56 -8.33
C TRP A 55 4.83 -1.86 -9.09
N MET A 56 3.68 -2.49 -8.88
CA MET A 56 3.32 -3.71 -9.59
C MET A 56 2.52 -3.36 -10.85
N GLY A 57 1.51 -2.50 -10.73
CA GLY A 57 0.65 -2.21 -11.88
C GLY A 57 1.31 -1.38 -12.98
N ASN A 58 2.05 -0.32 -12.62
CA ASN A 58 2.70 0.54 -13.62
C ASN A 58 4.08 0.00 -14.02
N LEU A 59 4.99 -0.21 -13.06
CA LEU A 59 6.38 -0.55 -13.39
C LEU A 59 6.55 -1.99 -13.90
N VAL A 60 5.70 -2.93 -13.49
CA VAL A 60 5.71 -4.33 -13.97
C VAL A 60 4.61 -4.58 -15.00
N GLY A 61 3.37 -4.19 -14.71
CA GLY A 61 2.20 -4.44 -15.57
C GLY A 61 1.98 -3.44 -16.70
N ASN A 62 2.78 -2.36 -16.80
CA ASN A 62 2.68 -1.30 -17.82
C ASN A 62 1.26 -0.71 -17.98
N ARG A 63 0.55 -0.49 -16.86
CA ARG A 63 -0.85 -0.03 -16.88
C ARG A 63 -1.03 1.49 -17.05
N GLY A 64 0.05 2.28 -17.10
CA GLY A 64 -0.02 3.74 -17.26
C GLY A 64 -0.68 4.46 -16.07
N ILE A 65 -0.51 3.91 -14.87
CA ILE A 65 -1.14 4.44 -13.65
C ILE A 65 -0.36 5.64 -13.15
N LYS A 66 -1.03 6.80 -13.04
CA LYS A 66 -0.46 8.01 -12.44
C LYS A 66 -0.80 8.06 -10.95
N ARG A 67 0.22 8.36 -10.15
CA ARG A 67 0.13 8.39 -8.70
C ARG A 67 0.09 9.83 -8.16
N ASP A 68 -0.81 10.10 -7.23
CA ASP A 68 -0.89 11.37 -6.48
C ASP A 68 -0.74 11.08 -4.98
N ARG A 69 0.51 11.10 -4.51
CA ARG A 69 0.86 10.75 -3.13
C ARG A 69 0.23 11.70 -2.10
N PRO A 70 0.23 13.04 -2.29
CA PRO A 70 -0.51 13.93 -1.39
C PRO A 70 -2.00 13.60 -1.30
N ALA A 71 -2.66 13.29 -2.42
CA ALA A 71 -4.08 12.92 -2.41
C ALA A 71 -4.35 11.60 -1.68
N GLU A 72 -3.40 10.65 -1.72
CA GLU A 72 -3.53 9.38 -1.00
C GLU A 72 -3.69 9.57 0.51
N PHE A 73 -2.84 10.40 1.13
CA PHE A 73 -2.88 10.64 2.57
C PHE A 73 -4.02 11.58 3.00
N ALA A 74 -4.46 12.45 2.10
CA ALA A 74 -5.65 13.28 2.30
C ALA A 74 -6.97 12.51 2.12
N ALA A 75 -6.92 11.26 1.63
CA ALA A 75 -8.11 10.48 1.31
C ALA A 75 -8.99 10.23 2.53
N ARG A 76 -10.30 10.22 2.27
CA ARG A 76 -11.37 9.91 3.24
C ARG A 76 -12.45 9.07 2.56
N GLY A 77 -13.20 8.29 3.34
CA GLY A 77 -14.30 7.48 2.84
C GLY A 77 -14.75 6.39 3.81
N THR A 78 -15.53 5.44 3.32
CA THR A 78 -16.12 4.36 4.13
C THR A 78 -15.32 3.07 4.05
N ALA A 79 -15.47 2.21 5.07
CA ALA A 79 -14.89 0.87 5.07
C ALA A 79 -15.36 0.05 3.84
N ALA A 80 -16.62 0.21 3.43
CA ALA A 80 -17.18 -0.46 2.26
C ALA A 80 -16.49 -0.03 0.96
N GLU A 81 -16.25 1.27 0.77
CA GLU A 81 -15.58 1.81 -0.41
C GLU A 81 -14.13 1.33 -0.51
N ILE A 82 -13.38 1.37 0.59
CA ILE A 82 -11.97 0.94 0.57
C ILE A 82 -11.84 -0.57 0.44
N ARG A 83 -12.78 -1.37 0.98
CA ARG A 83 -12.85 -2.82 0.73
C ARG A 83 -12.90 -3.12 -0.77
N ILE A 84 -13.78 -2.46 -1.51
CA ILE A 84 -13.91 -2.66 -2.96
C ILE A 84 -12.57 -2.39 -3.65
N ARG A 85 -11.87 -1.33 -3.24
CA ARG A 85 -10.57 -0.97 -3.80
C ARG A 85 -9.47 -1.99 -3.45
N VAL A 86 -9.47 -2.50 -2.21
CA VAL A 86 -8.55 -3.57 -1.76
C VAL A 86 -8.75 -4.84 -2.58
N GLU A 87 -9.98 -5.31 -2.73
CA GLU A 87 -10.25 -6.51 -3.52
C GLU A 87 -9.87 -6.33 -5.00
N ALA A 88 -10.14 -5.15 -5.56
CA ALA A 88 -9.77 -4.83 -6.93
C ALA A 88 -8.24 -4.81 -7.14
N VAL A 89 -7.47 -4.26 -6.20
CA VAL A 89 -6.01 -4.24 -6.32
C VAL A 89 -5.40 -5.63 -6.12
N LYS A 90 -5.95 -6.46 -5.21
CA LYS A 90 -5.51 -7.87 -5.04
C LYS A 90 -5.71 -8.69 -6.30
N LEU A 91 -6.82 -8.48 -7.03
CA LEU A 91 -7.05 -9.15 -8.31
C LEU A 91 -6.02 -8.74 -9.35
N ARG A 92 -5.79 -7.43 -9.54
CA ARG A 92 -4.79 -6.90 -10.48
C ARG A 92 -3.37 -7.37 -10.15
N LEU A 93 -3.03 -7.38 -8.86
CA LEU A 93 -1.72 -7.82 -8.38
C LEU A 93 -1.40 -9.26 -8.79
N ARG A 94 -2.39 -10.16 -8.79
CA ARG A 94 -2.21 -11.55 -9.23
C ARG A 94 -1.86 -11.63 -10.72
N GLU A 95 -2.49 -10.79 -11.54
CA GLU A 95 -2.17 -10.68 -12.97
C GLU A 95 -0.74 -10.17 -13.16
N ASP A 96 -0.32 -9.16 -12.40
CA ASP A 96 1.04 -8.58 -12.49
C ASP A 96 2.11 -9.60 -12.08
N VAL A 97 1.90 -10.26 -10.94
CA VAL A 97 2.86 -11.21 -10.40
C VAL A 97 3.05 -12.41 -11.32
N ALA A 98 2.00 -12.85 -12.03
CA ALA A 98 2.08 -13.95 -12.98
C ALA A 98 3.00 -13.65 -14.19
N MET A 99 3.25 -12.37 -14.47
CA MET A 99 4.07 -11.91 -15.59
C MET A 99 5.50 -11.52 -15.18
N VAL A 100 5.83 -11.58 -13.88
CA VAL A 100 7.14 -11.12 -13.39
C VAL A 100 8.28 -11.99 -13.92
N ASP A 101 9.27 -11.33 -14.51
CA ASP A 101 10.62 -11.84 -14.70
C ASP A 101 11.58 -11.07 -13.77
N GLY A 102 11.96 -11.70 -12.66
CA GLY A 102 12.66 -11.03 -11.55
C GLY A 102 13.93 -10.27 -11.94
N PRO A 103 14.82 -10.85 -12.76
CA PRO A 103 16.02 -10.17 -13.27
C PRO A 103 15.76 -9.11 -14.35
N ALA A 104 14.59 -9.08 -14.98
CA ALA A 104 14.29 -8.09 -16.01
C ALA A 104 14.11 -6.69 -15.42
N ASP A 105 14.37 -5.67 -16.23
CA ASP A 105 14.11 -4.28 -15.88
C ASP A 105 12.60 -4.00 -15.79
N THR A 106 12.24 -2.97 -15.02
CA THR A 106 10.88 -2.40 -15.04
C THR A 106 10.60 -1.71 -16.37
N ASN A 107 9.32 -1.59 -16.73
CA ASN A 107 8.88 -0.99 -17.99
C ASN A 107 9.19 0.51 -18.09
N GLU A 108 9.34 1.18 -16.94
CA GLU A 108 9.69 2.59 -16.85
C GLU A 108 10.81 2.77 -15.80
N PRO A 109 11.75 3.72 -16.02
CA PRO A 109 12.69 4.14 -14.98
C PRO A 109 11.94 4.90 -13.88
N LEU A 110 12.44 4.87 -12.65
CA LEU A 110 11.84 5.66 -11.58
C LEU A 110 12.14 7.14 -11.81
N ALA A 111 11.09 7.94 -11.95
CA ALA A 111 11.21 9.40 -12.02
C ALA A 111 11.60 9.98 -10.65
N GLY A 112 12.91 10.01 -10.34
CA GLY A 112 13.48 10.79 -9.25
C GLY A 112 13.28 10.26 -7.83
N TYR A 113 12.73 9.06 -7.64
CA TYR A 113 12.64 8.39 -6.34
C TYR A 113 13.52 7.13 -6.34
N ASN A 114 14.61 7.17 -5.58
CA ASN A 114 15.46 6.01 -5.33
C ASN A 114 15.69 5.85 -3.82
N PRO A 115 14.91 5.03 -3.12
CA PRO A 115 15.02 4.86 -1.66
C PRO A 115 16.39 4.34 -1.20
N ALA A 116 17.17 3.71 -2.09
CA ALA A 116 18.49 3.16 -1.78
C ALA A 116 19.66 4.00 -2.31
N GLY A 117 19.41 5.12 -3.01
CA GLY A 117 20.46 5.86 -3.73
C GLY A 117 21.18 5.02 -4.80
N GLY A 118 20.52 3.96 -5.30
CA GLY A 118 21.04 3.04 -6.30
C GLY A 118 20.92 3.56 -7.74
N PRO A 119 21.10 2.70 -8.75
CA PRO A 119 20.84 3.08 -10.14
C PRO A 119 19.35 3.39 -10.37
N ASP A 120 19.06 4.27 -11.33
CA ASP A 120 17.69 4.64 -11.75
C ASP A 120 16.90 3.46 -12.35
N ASN A 121 17.62 2.36 -12.64
CA ASN A 121 17.11 1.16 -13.28
C ASN A 121 16.79 0.13 -12.21
N TRP A 122 15.49 -0.13 -12.01
CA TRP A 122 15.01 -1.14 -11.07
C TRP A 122 14.68 -2.42 -11.82
N THR A 123 14.97 -3.57 -11.20
CA THR A 123 14.45 -4.84 -11.69
C THR A 123 13.04 -5.09 -11.18
N GLN A 124 12.27 -5.92 -11.87
CA GLN A 124 10.92 -6.29 -11.43
C GLN A 124 10.95 -6.99 -10.06
N GLY A 125 11.99 -7.79 -9.78
CA GLY A 125 12.19 -8.38 -8.47
C GLY A 125 12.44 -7.35 -7.36
N ALA A 126 13.18 -6.27 -7.65
CA ALA A 126 13.37 -5.17 -6.70
C ALA A 126 12.06 -4.40 -6.44
N ALA A 127 11.24 -4.17 -7.48
CA ALA A 127 9.92 -3.57 -7.35
C ALA A 127 8.99 -4.42 -6.47
N MET A 128 9.02 -5.74 -6.60
CA MET A 128 8.29 -6.64 -5.69
C MET A 128 8.75 -6.47 -4.24
N ILE A 129 10.06 -6.58 -3.98
CA ILE A 129 10.59 -6.48 -2.61
C ILE A 129 10.20 -5.15 -1.96
N HIS A 130 10.34 -4.05 -2.68
CA HIS A 130 9.99 -2.72 -2.16
C HIS A 130 8.49 -2.53 -1.96
N THR A 131 7.64 -3.11 -2.83
CA THR A 131 6.19 -3.15 -2.60
C THR A 131 5.87 -3.84 -1.27
N TYR A 132 6.51 -4.98 -0.99
CA TYR A 132 6.33 -5.68 0.29
C TYR A 132 6.86 -4.89 1.49
N GLU A 133 8.05 -4.30 1.37
CA GLU A 133 8.64 -3.44 2.40
C GLU A 133 7.67 -2.32 2.81
N GLU A 134 7.17 -1.54 1.85
CA GLU A 134 6.28 -0.41 2.10
C GLU A 134 4.97 -0.86 2.78
N LEU A 135 4.37 -1.96 2.34
CA LEU A 135 3.15 -2.49 2.96
C LEU A 135 3.42 -2.99 4.39
N ALA A 136 4.53 -3.68 4.64
CA ALA A 136 4.89 -4.14 5.97
C ALA A 136 5.18 -2.97 6.92
N GLN A 137 5.89 -1.94 6.45
CA GLN A 137 6.17 -0.72 7.19
C GLN A 137 4.88 0.02 7.55
N HIS A 138 4.01 0.24 6.57
CA HIS A 138 2.77 0.97 6.79
C HIS A 138 1.75 0.20 7.61
N LEU A 139 1.76 -1.14 7.59
CA LEU A 139 0.95 -1.93 8.51
C LEU A 139 1.36 -1.65 9.96
N GLY A 140 2.67 -1.62 10.24
CA GLY A 140 3.18 -1.25 11.57
C GLY A 140 2.76 0.15 12.00
N HIS A 141 2.82 1.14 11.10
CA HIS A 141 2.30 2.48 11.39
C HIS A 141 0.80 2.47 11.69
N MET A 142 0.03 1.69 10.95
CA MET A 142 -1.42 1.60 11.08
C MET A 142 -1.85 0.89 12.38
N ASP A 143 -1.11 -0.14 12.82
CA ASP A 143 -1.33 -0.79 14.11
C ASP A 143 -1.17 0.21 15.27
N ILE A 144 -0.10 1.01 15.28
CA ILE A 144 0.11 2.05 16.31
C ILE A 144 -0.95 3.15 16.21
N THR A 145 -1.34 3.54 15.00
CA THR A 145 -2.38 4.55 14.75
C THR A 145 -3.73 4.09 15.32
N ARG A 146 -4.14 2.84 15.08
CA ARG A 146 -5.34 2.23 15.66
C ARG A 146 -5.32 2.33 17.19
N ASP A 147 -4.23 1.89 17.80
CA ASP A 147 -4.14 1.80 19.27
C ASP A 147 -4.22 3.20 19.93
N LEU A 148 -3.60 4.21 19.31
CA LEU A 148 -3.70 5.61 19.76
C LEU A 148 -5.13 6.15 19.64
N LEU A 149 -5.80 5.91 18.51
CA LEU A 149 -7.17 6.37 18.29
C LEU A 149 -8.16 5.73 19.27
N LEU A 150 -8.04 4.42 19.53
CA LEU A 150 -8.88 3.72 20.50
C LEU A 150 -8.66 4.25 21.92
N ARG A 151 -7.40 4.48 22.31
CA ARG A 151 -7.05 5.10 23.59
C ARG A 151 -7.68 6.49 23.73
N ASP A 152 -7.60 7.31 22.70
CA ASP A 152 -8.10 8.70 22.75
C ASP A 152 -9.62 8.78 22.68
N SER A 153 -10.29 7.81 22.05
CA SER A 153 -11.76 7.67 22.05
C SER A 153 -12.36 7.18 23.37
N SER A 154 -11.52 6.62 24.25
CA SER A 154 -11.92 6.09 25.56
C SER A 154 -11.81 7.11 26.70
N LYS A 155 -11.40 8.36 26.39
CA LYS A 155 -11.33 9.50 27.31
C LYS A 155 -12.61 10.32 27.24
#